data_AF-A0A3M2CK63-F1
#
_entry.id   AF-A0A3M2CK63-F1
#
_cell.length_a   1.000
_cell.length_b   1.000
_cell.length_c   1.000
_cell.angle_alpha   90.00
_cell.angle_beta   90.00
_cell.angle_gamma   90.00
#
_symmetry.space_group_name_H-M   'P 1'
#
loop_
_entity.id
_entity.type
_entity.pdbx_description
1 polymer ?
#
loop_
_entity_poly.entity_id
_entity_poly.type
_entity_poly.pdbx_seq_one_letter_code
_entity_poly.pdbx_strand_id
1 'polypeptide(L)'
;MAKRTKKTAKRGGRKSTASNRGSASESNSSLSALSVAELQLELRRRQREVNKLVRRRDKLAAELAELNAQIADLGGAAGGLTPTGRTRNAMTLPDALYQVLQGRTMSVTDAADAVRAAGYHSTAANFRTMVNQALLKDKRFKKVSRGQYTAS
;
A
#
# COMPACT_ATOMS: atom_id res chain seq x y z
N MET A 1 -28.54 -14.10 -67.87
CA MET A 1 -28.98 -12.72 -68.13
C MET A 1 -28.56 -11.83 -66.96
N ALA A 2 -28.19 -10.58 -67.29
CA ALA A 2 -27.92 -9.41 -66.43
C ALA A 2 -26.67 -9.40 -65.51
N LYS A 3 -25.69 -8.63 -65.99
CA LYS A 3 -24.49 -8.08 -65.32
C LYS A 3 -24.83 -6.81 -64.52
N ARG A 4 -24.04 -6.50 -63.47
CA ARG A 4 -23.57 -5.14 -63.06
C ARG A 4 -22.73 -5.26 -61.79
N THR A 5 -21.38 -5.17 -61.81
CA THR A 5 -20.50 -3.97 -61.75
C THR A 5 -20.90 -3.01 -60.62
N LYS A 6 -20.05 -2.49 -59.72
CA LYS A 6 -18.69 -1.88 -59.72
C LYS A 6 -18.44 -1.58 -58.21
N LYS A 7 -17.25 -1.55 -57.60
CA LYS A 7 -16.21 -0.51 -57.75
C LYS A 7 -15.17 -0.74 -56.63
N THR A 8 -13.92 -0.50 -57.00
CA THR A 8 -12.66 -0.58 -56.26
C THR A 8 -12.57 0.37 -55.06
N ALA A 9 -11.94 -0.08 -53.97
CA ALA A 9 -11.37 0.79 -52.94
C ALA A 9 -9.89 0.44 -52.70
N LYS A 10 -9.07 1.47 -52.88
CA LYS A 10 -7.61 1.52 -53.04
C LYS A 10 -6.90 1.24 -51.71
N ARG A 11 -6.04 0.21 -51.67
CA ARG A 11 -5.01 0.02 -50.63
C ARG A 11 -3.97 1.13 -50.78
N GLY A 12 -3.95 2.07 -49.84
CA GLY A 12 -2.88 3.07 -49.70
C GLY A 12 -1.91 2.63 -48.62
N GLY A 13 -0.70 2.24 -49.04
CA GLY A 13 0.36 1.74 -48.18
C GLY A 13 0.90 2.78 -47.21
N ARG A 14 1.34 2.27 -46.06
CA ARG A 14 2.19 2.93 -45.08
C ARG A 14 3.47 3.46 -45.75
N LYS A 15 3.82 4.71 -45.45
CA LYS A 15 5.22 5.17 -45.50
C LYS A 15 5.53 5.95 -44.23
N SER A 16 6.20 5.25 -43.32
CA SER A 16 6.90 5.78 -42.17
C SER A 16 8.17 6.49 -42.61
N THR A 17 8.41 7.70 -42.13
CA THR A 17 9.76 8.27 -42.05
C THR A 17 9.89 9.21 -40.86
N ALA A 18 10.92 8.93 -40.05
CA ALA A 18 11.65 9.80 -39.13
C ALA A 18 10.87 10.40 -37.94
N SER A 19 11.13 9.95 -36.71
CA SER A 19 12.23 10.45 -35.86
C SER A 19 12.05 11.93 -35.50
N ASN A 20 11.62 12.22 -34.28
CA ASN A 20 12.52 12.90 -33.36
C ASN A 20 12.09 12.74 -31.89
N ARG A 21 13.08 12.52 -31.03
CA ARG A 21 12.95 12.51 -29.58
C ARG A 21 12.89 13.97 -29.11
N GLY A 22 11.98 14.25 -28.17
CA GLY A 22 12.10 15.37 -27.23
C GLY A 22 11.50 16.70 -27.67
N SER A 23 10.36 17.05 -27.07
CA SER A 23 10.12 18.41 -26.59
C SER A 23 8.99 18.38 -25.53
N ALA A 24 9.37 18.20 -24.27
CA ALA A 24 8.50 18.44 -23.11
C ALA A 24 8.20 19.94 -22.91
N SER A 25 8.02 20.71 -23.99
CA SER A 25 7.99 22.18 -24.01
C SER A 25 6.88 22.76 -24.90
N GLU A 26 5.85 21.98 -25.27
CA GLU A 26 4.68 22.49 -26.02
C GLU A 26 3.41 22.68 -25.16
N SER A 27 3.44 22.32 -23.87
CA SER A 27 2.26 22.44 -23.01
C SER A 27 2.01 23.86 -22.47
N ASN A 28 3.01 24.74 -22.49
CA ASN A 28 2.87 26.09 -21.92
C ASN A 28 2.47 27.16 -22.95
N SER A 29 2.75 26.96 -24.24
CA SER A 29 2.36 27.90 -25.31
C SER A 29 0.94 27.68 -25.84
N SER A 30 0.33 26.52 -25.57
CA SER A 30 -1.02 26.18 -26.04
C SER A 30 -2.14 26.68 -25.13
N LEU A 31 -1.86 27.01 -23.86
CA LEU A 31 -2.87 27.49 -22.91
C LEU A 31 -3.11 29.00 -22.99
N SER A 32 -2.09 29.79 -23.34
CA SER A 32 -2.19 31.25 -23.47
C SER A 32 -2.90 31.71 -24.75
N ALA A 33 -3.01 30.83 -25.75
CA ALA A 33 -3.72 31.09 -27.00
C ALA A 33 -5.21 30.73 -26.98
N LEU A 34 -5.68 30.04 -25.93
CA LEU A 34 -7.08 29.62 -25.79
C LEU A 34 -7.89 30.68 -25.04
N SER A 35 -9.11 30.93 -25.51
CA SER A 35 -10.08 31.75 -24.80
C SER A 35 -10.46 31.12 -23.45
N VAL A 36 -10.94 31.96 -22.52
CA VAL A 36 -11.44 31.49 -21.22
C VAL A 36 -12.55 30.42 -21.40
N ALA A 37 -13.39 30.55 -22.43
CA ALA A 37 -14.41 29.57 -22.74
C ALA A 37 -13.82 28.21 -23.16
N GLU A 38 -12.77 28.21 -23.98
CA GLU A 38 -12.08 26.99 -24.41
C GLU A 38 -11.33 26.32 -23.25
N LEU A 39 -10.71 27.11 -22.37
CA LEU A 39 -10.08 26.60 -21.15
C LEU A 39 -11.11 25.94 -20.21
N GLN A 40 -12.30 26.53 -20.06
CA GLN A 40 -13.39 25.93 -19.28
C GLN A 40 -13.89 24.61 -19.90
N LEU A 41 -13.98 24.52 -21.22
CA LEU A 41 -14.35 23.29 -21.91
C LEU A 41 -13.29 22.19 -21.73
N GLU A 42 -12.01 22.55 -21.83
CA GLU A 42 -10.90 21.61 -21.62
C GLU A 42 -10.83 21.13 -20.17
N LEU A 43 -11.06 22.01 -19.17
CA LEU A 43 -11.17 21.60 -17.76
C LEU A 43 -12.32 20.60 -17.54
N ARG A 44 -13.50 20.86 -18.12
CA ARG A 44 -14.64 19.94 -18.05
C ARG A 44 -14.35 18.60 -18.72
N ARG A 45 -13.57 18.59 -19.81
CA ARG A 45 -13.13 17.36 -20.46
C ARG A 45 -12.19 16.57 -19.55
N ARG A 46 -11.14 17.20 -19.02
CA ARG A 46 -10.16 16.56 -18.13
C ARG A 46 -10.82 16.02 -16.86
N GLN A 47 -11.73 16.78 -16.24
CA GLN A 47 -12.44 16.33 -15.05
C GLN A 47 -13.23 15.04 -15.31
N ARG A 48 -13.87 14.92 -16.48
CA ARG A 48 -14.59 13.70 -16.87
C ARG A 48 -13.65 12.51 -17.06
N GLU A 49 -12.50 12.71 -17.68
CA GLU A 49 -11.49 11.65 -17.87
C GLU A 49 -10.88 11.20 -16.53
N VAL A 50 -10.56 12.13 -15.64
CA VAL A 50 -10.09 11.81 -14.29
C VAL A 50 -11.13 10.98 -13.54
N ASN A 51 -12.41 11.36 -13.59
CA ASN A 51 -13.47 10.60 -12.94
C ASN A 51 -13.60 9.17 -13.50
N LYS A 52 -13.40 8.97 -14.80
CA LYS A 52 -13.36 7.63 -15.41
C LYS A 52 -12.17 6.81 -14.89
N LEU A 53 -10.99 7.43 -14.82
CA LEU A 53 -9.78 6.78 -14.32
C LEU A 53 -9.90 6.40 -12.85
N VAL A 54 -10.49 7.27 -12.01
CA VAL A 54 -10.77 6.98 -10.60
C VAL A 54 -11.68 5.78 -10.45
N ARG A 55 -12.78 5.72 -11.20
CA ARG A 55 -13.68 4.54 -11.19
C ARG A 55 -12.95 3.26 -11.61
N ARG A 56 -12.08 3.34 -12.62
CA ARG A 56 -11.28 2.20 -13.08
C ARG A 56 -10.27 1.76 -12.03
N ARG A 57 -9.60 2.71 -11.36
CA ARG A 57 -8.71 2.44 -10.23
C ARG A 57 -9.46 1.70 -9.13
N ASP A 58 -10.64 2.19 -8.75
CA ASP A 58 -11.42 1.60 -7.65
C ASP A 58 -11.88 0.19 -7.97
N LYS A 59 -12.30 -0.06 -9.22
CA LYS A 59 -12.62 -1.40 -9.70
C LYS A 59 -11.42 -2.35 -9.62
N LEU A 60 -10.27 -1.92 -10.15
CA LEU A 60 -9.04 -2.72 -10.10
C LEU A 60 -8.56 -2.97 -8.67
N ALA A 61 -8.72 -1.99 -7.77
CA ALA A 61 -8.38 -2.16 -6.37
C ALA A 61 -9.25 -3.22 -5.68
N ALA A 62 -10.55 -3.27 -6.01
CA ALA A 62 -11.44 -4.32 -5.52
C ALA A 62 -11.05 -5.71 -6.07
N GLU A 63 -10.77 -5.81 -7.36
CA GLU A 63 -10.31 -7.06 -8.00
C GLU A 63 -8.98 -7.55 -7.39
N LEU A 64 -8.04 -6.63 -7.12
CA LEU A 64 -6.79 -6.96 -6.45
C LEU A 64 -7.03 -7.42 -5.00
N ALA A 65 -7.97 -6.81 -4.28
CA ALA A 65 -8.30 -7.23 -2.92
C ALA A 65 -8.86 -8.65 -2.88
N GLU A 66 -9.74 -9.00 -3.82
CA GLU A 66 -10.28 -10.36 -3.96
C GLU A 66 -9.19 -11.38 -4.30
N LEU A 67 -8.33 -11.06 -5.27
CA LEU A 67 -7.20 -11.94 -5.63
C LEU A 67 -6.23 -12.14 -4.46
N ASN A 68 -5.97 -11.09 -3.69
CA ASN A 68 -5.14 -11.18 -2.50
C ASN A 68 -5.76 -12.06 -1.41
N ALA A 69 -7.08 -12.06 -1.25
CA ALA A 69 -7.77 -12.97 -0.34
C ALA A 69 -7.61 -14.43 -0.79
N GLN A 70 -7.77 -14.71 -2.08
CA GLN A 70 -7.55 -16.06 -2.63
C GLN A 70 -6.09 -16.54 -2.43
N ILE A 71 -5.11 -15.65 -2.64
CA ILE A 71 -3.70 -15.97 -2.40
C ILE A 71 -3.47 -16.29 -0.91
N ALA A 72 -4.09 -15.52 -0.01
CA ALA A 72 -3.99 -15.75 1.43
C ALA A 72 -4.63 -17.08 1.86
N ASP A 73 -5.80 -17.44 1.32
CA ASP A 73 -6.48 -18.70 1.60
C ASP A 73 -5.63 -19.92 1.19
N LEU A 74 -4.85 -19.77 0.10
CA LEU A 74 -3.89 -20.77 -0.36
C LEU A 74 -2.54 -20.74 0.37
N GLY A 75 -2.40 -19.91 1.42
CA GLY A 75 -1.19 -19.80 2.24
C GLY A 75 -0.04 -19.03 1.56
N GLY A 76 -0.32 -18.36 0.45
CA GLY A 76 0.65 -17.51 -0.24
C GLY A 76 0.74 -16.12 0.38
N ALA A 77 1.93 -15.53 0.36
CA ALA A 77 2.11 -14.10 0.59
C ALA A 77 2.19 -13.40 -0.77
N ALA A 78 1.13 -12.68 -1.16
CA ALA A 78 1.20 -11.80 -2.32
C ALA A 78 2.19 -10.67 -2.00
N GLY A 79 3.43 -10.81 -2.47
CA GLY A 79 4.49 -9.82 -2.31
C GLY A 79 4.11 -8.52 -3.00
N GLY A 80 3.50 -7.59 -2.28
CA GLY A 80 3.19 -6.25 -2.75
C GLY A 80 1.86 -5.69 -2.23
N LEU A 81 1.96 -4.76 -1.26
CA LEU A 81 0.94 -3.75 -0.93
C LEU A 81 -0.47 -4.21 -0.55
N THR A 82 -0.66 -5.41 0.02
CA THR A 82 -1.73 -5.54 1.01
C THR A 82 -1.26 -4.88 2.30
N PRO A 83 -2.13 -4.14 3.02
CA PRO A 83 -1.89 -3.87 4.43
C PRO A 83 -1.92 -5.25 5.08
N THR A 84 -0.74 -5.86 5.22
CA THR A 84 -0.54 -6.98 6.12
C THR A 84 -1.15 -6.50 7.43
N GLY A 85 -2.28 -7.11 7.79
CA GLY A 85 -3.10 -6.65 8.89
C GLY A 85 -2.19 -6.48 10.09
N ARG A 86 -1.85 -5.23 10.41
CA ARG A 86 -1.11 -4.92 11.63
C ARG A 86 -1.91 -5.61 12.72
N THR A 87 -1.31 -6.56 13.43
CA THR A 87 -2.00 -7.27 14.51
C THR A 87 -2.62 -6.19 15.40
N ARG A 88 -3.97 -6.14 15.41
CA ARG A 88 -4.71 -5.11 16.13
C ARG A 88 -4.70 -5.50 17.60
N ASN A 89 -3.57 -5.28 18.24
CA ASN A 89 -3.45 -5.42 19.68
C ASN A 89 -4.20 -4.25 20.32
N ALA A 90 -4.96 -4.54 21.39
CA ALA A 90 -5.71 -3.52 22.13
C ALA A 90 -4.79 -2.47 22.78
N MET A 91 -3.54 -2.83 23.03
CA MET A 91 -2.54 -2.02 23.72
C MET A 91 -1.17 -2.19 23.07
N THR A 92 -0.31 -1.18 23.24
CA THR A 92 1.06 -1.21 22.69
C THR A 92 1.92 -2.22 23.44
N LEU A 93 3.01 -2.70 22.83
CA LEU A 93 3.91 -3.66 23.46
C LEU A 93 4.45 -3.16 24.82
N PRO A 94 4.93 -1.91 24.95
CA PRO A 94 5.35 -1.37 26.24
C PRO A 94 4.22 -1.32 27.29
N ASP A 95 2.99 -1.00 26.90
CA ASP A 95 1.88 -0.93 27.86
C ASP A 95 1.46 -2.32 28.34
N ALA A 96 1.45 -3.31 27.44
CA ALA A 96 1.22 -4.70 27.81
C ALA A 96 2.33 -5.23 28.73
N LEU A 97 3.60 -4.89 28.45
CA LEU A 97 4.72 -5.23 29.32
C LEU A 97 4.62 -4.56 30.69
N TYR A 98 4.15 -3.32 30.75
CA TYR A 98 3.96 -2.61 32.02
C TYR A 98 2.93 -3.32 32.90
N GLN A 99 1.79 -3.73 32.35
CA GLN A 99 0.75 -4.48 33.08
C GLN A 99 1.28 -5.81 33.64
N VAL A 100 2.05 -6.54 32.82
CA VAL A 100 2.61 -7.85 33.21
C VAL A 100 3.69 -7.73 34.28
N LEU A 101 4.51 -6.68 34.23
CA LEU A 101 5.65 -6.48 35.12
C LEU A 101 5.31 -5.67 36.38
N GLN A 102 4.06 -5.25 36.60
CA GLN A 102 3.70 -4.55 37.83
C GLN A 102 3.93 -5.42 39.07
N GLY A 103 4.81 -4.95 39.96
CA GLY A 103 5.12 -5.64 41.22
C GLY A 103 5.88 -6.97 41.07
N ARG A 104 6.41 -7.28 39.87
CA ARG A 104 7.14 -8.52 39.60
C ARG A 104 8.41 -8.24 38.80
N THR A 105 9.40 -9.11 38.97
CA THR A 105 10.62 -9.12 38.15
C THR A 105 10.58 -10.37 37.28
N MET A 106 10.77 -10.22 35.97
CA MET A 106 10.73 -11.34 35.04
C MET A 106 11.87 -11.24 34.02
N SER A 107 12.23 -12.40 33.46
CA SER A 107 13.17 -12.46 32.36
C SER A 107 12.51 -11.97 31.07
N VAL A 108 13.33 -11.61 30.07
CA VAL A 108 12.82 -11.26 28.73
C VAL A 108 11.96 -12.38 28.13
N THR A 109 12.34 -13.65 28.37
CA THR A 109 11.61 -14.81 27.86
C THR A 109 10.24 -14.90 28.53
N ASP A 110 10.20 -14.84 29.86
CA ASP A 110 8.96 -14.99 30.60
C ASP A 110 8.02 -13.80 30.36
N ALA A 111 8.57 -12.58 30.22
CA ALA A 111 7.80 -11.39 29.87
C ALA A 111 7.17 -11.52 28.47
N ALA A 112 7.87 -12.12 27.50
CA ALA A 112 7.32 -12.35 26.17
C ALA A 112 6.15 -13.34 26.20
N ASP A 113 6.27 -14.41 26.98
CA ASP A 113 5.22 -15.42 27.11
C ASP A 113 4.02 -14.87 27.90
N ALA A 114 4.26 -14.12 28.97
CA ALA A 114 3.21 -13.50 29.78
C ALA A 114 2.44 -12.42 29.01
N VAL A 115 3.10 -11.63 28.16
CA VAL A 115 2.42 -10.64 27.30
C VAL A 115 1.54 -11.32 26.24
N ARG A 116 1.97 -12.48 25.71
CA ARG A 116 1.11 -13.30 24.84
C ARG A 116 -0.09 -13.88 25.59
N ALA A 117 0.14 -14.40 26.80
CA ALA A 117 -0.92 -14.91 27.66
C ALA A 117 -1.94 -13.83 28.05
N ALA A 118 -1.49 -12.58 28.18
CA ALA A 118 -2.34 -11.40 28.39
C ALA A 118 -3.10 -10.93 27.13
N GLY A 119 -2.95 -11.63 26.00
CA GLY A 119 -3.70 -11.36 24.77
C GLY A 119 -2.98 -10.47 23.75
N TYR A 120 -1.67 -10.25 23.87
CA TYR A 120 -0.89 -9.57 22.83
C TYR A 120 -0.50 -10.53 21.71
N HIS A 121 -0.91 -10.22 20.48
CA HIS A 121 -0.69 -11.05 19.31
C HIS A 121 0.45 -10.51 18.46
N SER A 122 1.44 -11.37 18.16
CA SER A 122 2.55 -11.04 17.27
C SER A 122 2.96 -12.27 16.46
N THR A 123 3.00 -12.12 15.14
CA THR A 123 3.50 -13.14 14.18
C THR A 123 5.00 -13.02 13.92
N ALA A 124 5.67 -12.03 14.51
CA ALA A 124 7.08 -11.78 14.27
C ALA A 124 7.97 -12.86 14.90
N ALA A 125 8.82 -13.51 14.09
CA ALA A 125 9.78 -14.51 14.56
C ALA A 125 10.78 -13.95 15.60
N ASN A 126 11.08 -12.65 15.51
CA ASN A 126 11.99 -11.93 16.40
C ASN A 126 11.27 -11.24 17.58
N PHE A 127 10.09 -11.71 17.97
CA PHE A 127 9.29 -11.08 19.04
C PHE A 127 10.06 -10.90 20.36
N ARG A 128 10.86 -11.88 20.79
CA ARG A 128 11.70 -11.76 22.00
C ARG A 128 12.69 -10.61 21.91
N THR A 129 13.27 -10.38 20.74
CA THR A 129 14.17 -9.25 20.49
C THR A 129 13.42 -7.93 20.58
N MET A 130 12.18 -7.87 20.07
CA MET A 130 11.32 -6.68 20.21
C MET A 130 10.98 -6.38 21.67
N VAL A 131 10.68 -7.41 22.46
CA VAL A 131 10.44 -7.28 23.91
C VAL A 131 11.69 -6.75 24.61
N ASN A 132 12.87 -7.31 24.35
CA ASN A 132 14.12 -6.82 24.92
C ASN A 132 14.39 -5.36 24.55
N GLN A 133 14.15 -4.99 23.28
CA GLN A 133 14.30 -3.60 22.84
C GLN A 133 13.33 -2.66 23.55
N ALA A 134 12.08 -3.08 23.77
CA ALA A 134 11.10 -2.28 24.51
C ALA A 134 11.53 -2.09 25.98
N LEU A 135 11.98 -3.15 26.64
CA LEU A 135 12.47 -3.12 28.03
C LEU A 135 13.73 -2.26 28.20
N LEU A 136 14.60 -2.20 27.19
CA LEU A 136 15.83 -1.39 27.24
C LEU A 136 15.60 0.10 26.94
N LYS A 137 14.62 0.43 26.09
CA LYS A 137 14.40 1.81 25.59
C LYS A 137 13.41 2.60 26.43
N ASP A 138 12.43 1.93 27.02
CA ASP A 138 11.37 2.58 27.77
C ASP A 138 11.78 2.81 29.23
N LYS A 139 11.66 4.06 29.69
CA LYS A 139 12.08 4.50 31.04
C LYS A 139 11.23 3.89 32.15
N ARG A 140 10.06 3.35 31.82
CA ARG A 140 9.16 2.66 32.75
C ARG A 140 9.71 1.33 33.22
N PHE A 141 10.76 0.79 32.60
CA PHE A 141 11.37 -0.46 33.02
C PHE A 141 12.75 -0.24 33.61
N LYS A 142 13.06 -1.01 34.66
CA LYS A 142 14.37 -1.03 35.29
C LYS A 142 14.97 -2.41 35.20
N LYS A 143 16.25 -2.47 34.82
CA LYS A 143 17.03 -3.70 34.82
C LYS A 143 17.49 -3.99 36.25
N VAL A 144 17.04 -5.12 36.80
CA VAL A 144 17.36 -5.55 38.17
C VAL A 144 18.63 -6.38 38.19
N SER A 145 18.80 -7.28 37.20
CA SER A 145 20.00 -8.10 37.04
C SER A 145 20.19 -8.51 35.57
N ARG A 146 21.11 -9.43 35.26
CA ARG A 146 21.35 -9.86 33.88
C ARG A 146 20.10 -10.53 33.30
N GLY A 147 19.45 -9.82 32.37
CA GLY A 147 18.27 -10.32 31.66
C GLY A 147 16.95 -10.22 32.44
N GLN A 148 16.96 -9.59 33.62
CA GLN A 148 15.80 -9.46 34.50
C GLN A 148 15.34 -8.00 34.57
N TYR A 149 14.04 -7.77 34.38
CA TYR A 149 13.44 -6.44 34.34
C TYR A 149 12.20 -6.35 35.24
N THR A 150 11.92 -5.15 35.74
CA THR A 150 10.73 -4.83 36.52
C THR A 150 10.13 -3.50 36.06
N ALA A 151 8.84 -3.30 36.29
CA ALA A 151 8.19 -2.00 36.08
C ALA A 151 8.55 -1.04 37.23
N SER A 152 8.91 0.20 36.88
CA SER A 152 9.23 1.28 37.82
C SER A 152 8.06 2.22 38.08
#